data_AF-A0A662HX03-F1
#
_entry.id   AF-A0A662HX03-F1
#
_cell.length_a   1.000
_cell.length_b   1.000
_cell.length_c   1.000
_cell.angle_alpha   90.00
_cell.angle_beta   90.00
_cell.angle_gamma   90.00
#
_symmetry.space_group_name_H-M   'P 1'
#
loop_
_entity.id
_entity.type
_entity.pdbx_description
1 polymer ?
#
loop_
_entity_poly.entity_id
_entity_poly.type
_entity_poly.pdbx_seq_one_letter_code
_entity_poly.pdbx_strand_id
1 'polypeptide(L)' 'MKPKIKGISIENIAEEVLTRRGYRIVGKRYRIKVEGVDIAEVDILAEKDGERYAVEVKAGRVSVTDL' A
#
# COMPACT_ATOMS: atom_id res chain seq x y z
N MET A 1 -9.35 -8.11 -18.50
CA MET A 1 -8.16 -7.49 -17.86
C MET A 1 -8.65 -6.35 -16.98
N LYS A 2 -8.42 -6.37 -15.66
CA LYS A 2 -8.82 -5.24 -14.79
C LYS A 2 -8.08 -3.98 -15.28
N PRO A 3 -8.76 -2.85 -15.49
CA PRO A 3 -8.15 -1.68 -16.10
C PRO A 3 -7.03 -1.12 -15.21
N LYS A 4 -5.78 -1.15 -15.69
CA LYS A 4 -4.58 -0.68 -14.98
C LYS A 4 -4.68 0.78 -14.50
N ILE A 5 -5.41 1.62 -15.24
CA ILE A 5 -5.53 3.07 -14.97
C ILE A 5 -6.25 3.35 -13.64
N LYS A 6 -7.24 2.53 -13.25
CA LYS A 6 -7.98 2.70 -11.98
C LYS A 6 -7.16 2.30 -10.74
N GLY A 7 -6.17 1.41 -10.91
CA GLY A 7 -5.30 0.97 -9.81
C GLY A 7 -4.35 2.07 -9.34
N ILE A 8 -3.75 2.79 -10.29
CA ILE A 8 -2.79 3.88 -9.99
C ILE A 8 -3.48 5.02 -9.22
N SER A 9 -4.72 5.37 -9.58
CA SER A 9 -5.45 6.43 -8.88
C SER A 9 -5.76 6.09 -7.42
N ILE A 10 -6.07 4.82 -7.12
CA ILE A 10 -6.38 4.42 -5.73
C ILE A 10 -5.13 4.32 -4.87
N GLU A 11 -4.00 3.85 -5.43
CA GLU A 11 -2.69 3.83 -4.76
C GLU A 11 -2.27 5.25 -4.34
N ASN A 12 -2.48 6.26 -5.21
CA ASN A 12 -2.19 7.66 -4.89
C ASN A 12 -3.08 8.22 -3.77
N ILE A 13 -4.37 7.89 -3.76
CA ILE A 13 -5.27 8.32 -2.67
C ILE A 13 -4.86 7.68 -1.35
N ALA A 14 -4.49 6.39 -1.37
CA ALA A 14 -4.02 5.69 -0.18
C ALA A 14 -2.72 6.32 0.36
N GLU A 15 -1.78 6.64 -0.52
CA GLU A 15 -0.53 7.35 -0.18
C GLU A 15 -0.82 8.68 0.53
N GLU A 16 -1.74 9.48 -0.01
CA GLU A 16 -2.09 10.79 0.56
C GLU A 16 -2.78 10.65 1.92
N VAL A 17 -3.70 9.68 2.08
CA VAL A 17 -4.36 9.40 3.36
C VAL A 17 -3.35 8.98 4.42
N LEU A 18 -2.43 8.07 4.09
CA LEU A 18 -1.38 7.62 5.01
C LEU A 18 -0.47 8.79 5.41
N THR A 19 -0.03 9.58 4.45
CA THR A 19 0.81 10.76 4.70
C THR A 19 0.13 11.75 5.63
N ARG A 20 -1.15 12.08 5.38
CA ARG A 20 -1.95 12.97 6.25
C ARG A 20 -2.17 12.41 7.67
N ARG A 21 -2.06 11.09 7.86
CA ARG A 21 -2.15 10.41 9.16
C ARG A 21 -0.79 10.28 9.87
N GLY A 22 0.27 10.86 9.29
CA GLY A 22 1.60 10.91 9.87
C GLY A 22 2.49 9.70 9.53
N TYR A 23 2.11 8.89 8.53
CA TYR A 23 2.99 7.84 8.03
C TYR A 23 3.98 8.41 7.02
N ARG A 24 5.21 7.90 7.05
CA ARG A 24 6.23 8.14 6.03
C ARG A 24 6.18 7.03 4.99
N ILE A 25 6.05 7.39 3.72
CA ILE A 25 6.08 6.44 2.62
C ILE A 25 7.53 6.05 2.33
N VAL A 26 7.86 4.77 2.52
CA VAL A 26 9.20 4.22 2.29
C VAL A 26 9.36 3.80 0.83
N GLY A 27 8.31 3.27 0.21
CA GLY A 27 8.32 2.88 -1.18
C GLY A 27 6.94 2.45 -1.69
N LYS A 28 6.79 2.44 -3.02
CA LYS A 28 5.60 1.96 -3.73
C LYS A 28 5.97 0.78 -4.62
N ARG A 29 5.04 -0.16 -4.83
CA ARG A 29 5.28 -1.44 -5.53
C ARG A 29 6.57 -2.08 -5.01
N TYR A 30 6.68 -2.11 -3.69
CA TYR A 30 7.91 -2.41 -2.99
C TYR A 30 8.12 -3.92 -2.97
N ARG A 31 9.27 -4.38 -3.47
CA ARG A 31 9.65 -5.79 -3.43
C ARG A 31 10.36 -6.12 -2.13
N ILE A 32 9.83 -7.12 -1.43
CA ILE A 32 10.42 -7.66 -0.22
C ILE A 32 11.43 -8.73 -0.61
N LYS A 33 12.68 -8.53 -0.17
CA LYS A 33 13.78 -9.47 -0.38
C LYS A 33 14.16 -10.17 0.91
N VAL A 34 14.33 -11.49 0.82
CA VAL A 34 14.94 -12.32 1.88
C VAL A 34 16.10 -13.06 1.24
N GLU A 35 17.30 -12.93 1.80
CA GLU A 35 18.53 -13.54 1.27
C GLU A 35 18.79 -13.18 -0.21
N GLY A 36 18.43 -11.95 -0.60
CA GLY A 36 18.59 -11.46 -1.98
C GLY A 36 17.51 -11.93 -2.97
N VAL A 37 16.61 -12.82 -2.56
CA VAL A 37 15.51 -13.35 -3.37
C VAL A 37 14.25 -12.51 -3.16
N ASP A 38 13.61 -12.07 -4.25
CA ASP A 38 12.29 -11.43 -4.21
C ASP A 38 11.23 -12.47 -3.78
N ILE A 39 10.62 -12.29 -2.61
CA ILE A 39 9.60 -13.23 -2.08
C ILE A 39 8.18 -12.69 -2.12
N ALA A 40 8.01 -11.37 -2.18
CA ALA A 40 6.72 -10.71 -2.21
C ALA A 40 6.82 -9.29 -2.79
N GLU A 41 5.70 -8.76 -3.23
CA GLU A 41 5.53 -7.34 -3.60
C GLU A 41 4.34 -6.78 -2.80
N VAL A 42 4.49 -5.56 -2.29
CA VAL A 42 3.42 -4.83 -1.58
C VAL A 42 3.20 -3.49 -2.26
N ASP A 43 1.94 -3.02 -2.29
CA ASP A 43 1.61 -1.77 -2.99
C ASP A 43 2.32 -0.57 -2.36
N ILE A 44 2.33 -0.48 -1.03
CA ILE A 44 2.99 0.59 -0.29
C ILE A 44 3.72 0.00 0.93
N LEU A 45 4.98 0.38 1.12
CA LEU A 45 5.69 0.21 2.38
C LEU A 45 5.67 1.55 3.11
N ALA A 46 5.07 1.58 4.31
CA ALA A 46 4.95 2.78 5.13
C ALA A 46 5.66 2.59 6.48
N GLU A 47 6.03 3.69 7.14
CA GLU A 47 6.66 3.69 8.46
C GLU A 47 6.04 4.76 9.34
N LYS A 48 5.79 4.45 10.61
CA LYS A 48 5.34 5.40 11.62
C LYS A 48 5.78 4.92 13.01
N ASP A 49 6.25 5.84 13.84
CA ASP A 49 6.66 5.57 15.23
C ASP A 49 7.69 4.42 15.35
N GLY A 50 8.56 4.27 14.34
CA GLY A 50 9.59 3.22 14.27
C GLY A 50 9.09 1.86 13.76
N GLU A 51 7.79 1.70 13.51
CA GLU A 51 7.20 0.48 12.96
C GLU A 51 6.99 0.58 11.45
N ARG A 52 7.19 -0.54 10.75
CA ARG A 52 6.94 -0.64 9.30
C ARG A 52 5.66 -1.42 9.02
N TYR A 53 4.91 -0.94 8.04
CA TYR A 53 3.63 -1.47 7.63
C TYR A 53 3.65 -1.82 6.14
N ALA A 54 3.33 -3.06 5.81
CA ALA A 54 3.02 -3.50 4.47
C ALA A 54 1.55 -3.20 4.18
N VAL A 55 1.27 -2.31 3.23
CA VAL A 55 -0.09 -1.87 2.89
C VAL A 55 -0.46 -2.38 1.51
N GLU A 56 -1.56 -3.13 1.46
CA GLU A 56 -2.23 -3.60 0.24
C GLU A 56 -3.42 -2.68 -0.05
N VAL A 57 -3.51 -2.18 -1.29
CA VAL A 57 -4.53 -1.22 -1.70
C VAL A 57 -5.57 -1.93 -2.57
N LYS A 58 -6.84 -1.86 -2.15
CA LYS A 58 -7.96 -2.41 -2.93
C LYS A 58 -9.00 -1.34 -3.22
N ALA A 59 -9.38 -1.22 -4.48
CA ALA A 59 -10.49 -0.39 -4.91
C ALA A 59 -11.80 -1.20 -4.92
N GLY A 60 -12.82 -0.67 -4.25
CA GLY A 60 -14.15 -1.29 -4.20
C GLY A 60 -15.05 -0.56 -3.22
N ARG A 61 -16.34 -0.93 -3.19
CA ARG A 61 -17.23 -0.55 -2.09
C ARG A 61 -16.89 -1.47 -0.92
N VAL A 62 -16.45 -0.90 0.18
CA VAL A 62 -16.36 -1.58 1.48
C VAL A 62 -17.54 -1.13 2.31
N SER A 63 -18.27 -2.08 2.85
CA SER A 63 -19.32 -1.87 3.84
C SER A 63 -18.68 -2.13 5.21
N VAL A 64 -18.78 -1.15 6.11
CA VAL A 64 -18.21 -1.24 7.47
C VAL A 64 -19.01 -2.18 8.38
N THR A 65 -20.19 -2.64 7.95
CA THR A 65 -21.04 -3.59 8.67
C THR A 65 -20.73 -5.05 8.31
N ASP A 66 -19.82 -5.30 7.37
CA ASP A 66 -19.47 -6.66 6.93
C ASP A 66 -18.15 -7.16 7.55
N LEU A 67 -17.67 -6.51 8.62
CA LEU A 67 -16.48 -6.90 9.38
C LEU A 67 -16.87 -7.57 10.72
#